data_AF-A0A2E0FEP4-F1
#
_entry.id   AF-A0A2E0FEP4-F1
#
_cell.length_a   1.000
_cell.length_b   1.000
_cell.length_c   1.000
_cell.angle_alpha   90.00
_cell.angle_beta   90.00
_cell.angle_gamma   90.00
#
_symmetry.space_group_name_H-M   'P 1'
#
loop_
_entity.id
_entity.type
_entity.pdbx_description
1 polymer ?
#
loop_
_entity_poly.entity_id
_entity_poly.type
_entity_poly.pdbx_seq_one_letter_code
_entity_poly.pdbx_strand_id
1 'polypeptide(L)'
;MRFFKCAAYVLFTVSLCNLGFSAYMFRELRKPNVIVAPDPGNNIRLLQQQTMMRDTQLLQGILMIHHDRNMHKPGDQILCPLCDEVKENSKLVNK
;
A
#
# COMPACT_ATOMS: atom_id res chain seq x y z
N MET A 1 28.81 37.51 -6.10
CA MET A 1 27.36 37.63 -5.76
C MET A 1 26.41 37.75 -6.97
N ARG A 2 26.87 38.00 -8.21
CA ARG A 2 25.97 38.08 -9.39
C ARG A 2 25.47 36.70 -9.88
N PHE A 3 26.33 35.68 -9.81
CA PHE A 3 26.00 34.30 -10.20
C PHE A 3 24.78 33.71 -9.47
N PHE A 4 24.72 33.88 -8.14
CA PHE A 4 23.59 33.42 -7.32
C PHE A 4 22.26 34.11 -7.66
N LYS A 5 22.28 35.40 -8.03
CA LYS A 5 21.09 36.11 -8.47
C LYS A 5 20.58 35.56 -9.80
N CYS A 6 21.47 35.35 -10.76
CA CYS A 6 21.14 34.74 -12.04
C CYS A 6 20.57 33.32 -11.88
N ALA A 7 21.17 32.50 -11.01
CA ALA A 7 20.67 31.16 -10.71
C ALA A 7 19.28 31.20 -10.06
N ALA A 8 19.03 32.12 -9.12
CA ALA A 8 17.73 32.28 -8.49
C ALA A 8 16.64 32.70 -9.50
N TYR A 9 16.94 33.61 -10.43
CA TYR A 9 15.99 34.00 -11.49
C TYR A 9 15.70 32.83 -12.42
N VAL A 10 16.72 32.09 -12.86
CA VAL A 10 16.53 30.91 -13.73
C VAL A 10 15.70 29.85 -13.02
N LEU A 11 16.01 29.54 -11.76
CA LEU A 11 15.24 28.56 -10.97
C LEU A 11 13.79 29.01 -10.79
N PHE A 12 13.57 30.29 -10.49
CA PHE A 12 12.22 30.84 -10.34
C PHE A 12 11.41 30.74 -11.64
N THR A 13 12.01 31.08 -12.79
CA THR A 13 11.36 30.97 -14.10
C THR A 13 11.05 29.51 -14.44
N VAL A 14 11.98 28.58 -14.20
CA VAL A 14 11.74 27.14 -14.41
C VAL A 14 10.61 26.64 -13.50
N SER A 15 10.57 27.06 -12.24
CA SER A 15 9.48 26.71 -11.31
C SER A 15 8.13 27.25 -11.78
N LEU A 16 8.07 28.48 -12.30
CA LEU A 16 6.83 29.04 -12.87
C LEU A 16 6.36 28.26 -14.11
N CYS A 17 7.28 27.89 -15.00
CA CYS A 17 6.96 27.06 -16.16
C CYS A 17 6.45 25.68 -15.74
N ASN A 18 7.09 25.04 -14.76
CA ASN A 18 6.63 23.75 -14.23
C ASN A 18 5.24 23.87 -13.58
N LEU A 19 5.00 24.92 -12.79
CA LEU A 19 3.71 25.15 -12.16
C LEU A 19 2.60 25.35 -13.21
N GLY A 20 2.89 26.12 -14.26
CA GLY A 20 1.98 26.33 -15.39
C GLY A 20 1.66 25.03 -16.13
N PHE A 21 2.68 24.21 -16.40
CA PHE A 21 2.51 22.92 -17.06
C PHE A 21 1.71 21.94 -16.20
N SER A 22 2.00 21.86 -14.90
CA SER A 22 1.23 21.03 -13.97
C SER A 22 -0.22 21.48 -13.86
N ALA A 23 -0.50 22.78 -13.81
CA ALA A 23 -1.85 23.31 -13.78
C ALA A 23 -2.61 23.03 -15.09
N TYR A 24 -1.94 23.18 -16.24
CA TYR A 24 -2.49 22.83 -17.55
C TYR A 24 -2.82 21.34 -17.63
N MET A 25 -1.87 20.48 -17.29
CA MET A 25 -2.08 19.03 -17.25
C MET A 25 -3.18 18.64 -16.28
N PHE A 26 -3.26 19.26 -15.11
CA PHE A 26 -4.35 19.02 -14.16
C PHE A 26 -5.72 19.39 -14.75
N ARG A 27 -5.79 20.47 -15.56
CA ARG A 27 -7.02 20.87 -16.25
C ARG A 27 -7.39 19.89 -17.36
N GLU A 28 -6.41 19.46 -18.16
CA GLU A 28 -6.62 18.59 -19.31
C GLU A 28 -6.93 17.14 -18.88
N LEU A 29 -6.19 16.62 -17.89
CA LEU A 29 -6.40 15.32 -17.28
C LEU A 29 -7.67 15.25 -16.40
N ARG A 30 -8.35 16.38 -16.15
CA ARG A 30 -9.64 16.40 -15.42
C ARG A 30 -10.77 15.76 -16.22
N LYS A 31 -10.61 15.68 -17.55
CA LYS A 31 -11.42 14.84 -18.44
C LYS A 31 -10.51 13.78 -19.04
N PRO A 32 -9.99 12.85 -18.22
CA PRO A 32 -9.17 11.81 -18.78
C PRO A 32 -10.08 11.02 -19.72
N ASN A 33 -9.68 10.89 -20.98
CA ASN A 33 -10.35 10.04 -21.94
C ASN A 33 -9.98 8.59 -21.56
N VAL A 34 -10.45 8.16 -20.38
CA VAL A 34 -10.19 6.82 -19.85
C VAL A 34 -11.05 5.89 -20.67
N ILE A 35 -10.42 5.29 -21.67
CA ILE A 35 -10.96 4.09 -22.29
C ILE A 35 -10.87 3.02 -21.20
N VAL A 36 -11.96 2.85 -20.45
CA VAL A 36 -12.13 1.71 -19.56
C VAL A 36 -12.27 0.50 -20.48
N ALA A 37 -11.15 -0.10 -20.86
CA ALA A 37 -11.15 -1.35 -21.58
C ALA A 37 -11.81 -2.40 -20.65
N PRO A 38 -12.89 -3.07 -21.08
CA PRO A 38 -13.47 -4.13 -20.28
C PRO A 38 -12.42 -5.24 -20.11
N ASP A 39 -12.25 -5.71 -18.88
CA ASP A 39 -11.32 -6.79 -18.53
C ASP A 39 -11.62 -8.02 -19.41
N PRO A 40 -10.72 -8.40 -20.34
CA PRO A 40 -10.96 -9.52 -21.23
C PRO A 40 -10.89 -10.81 -20.41
N GLY A 41 -12.03 -11.27 -19.92
CA GLY A 41 -12.17 -12.56 -19.23
C GLY A 41 -12.11 -12.53 -17.71
N ASN A 42 -12.31 -11.37 -17.06
CA ASN A 42 -12.35 -11.26 -15.59
C ASN A 42 -11.00 -11.62 -14.90
N ASN A 43 -9.91 -11.51 -15.68
CA ASN A 43 -8.57 -11.90 -15.27
C ASN A 43 -8.00 -10.98 -14.20
N ILE A 44 -8.36 -9.69 -14.23
CA ILE A 44 -7.95 -8.72 -13.20
C ILE A 44 -8.58 -9.07 -11.86
N ARG A 45 -9.85 -9.49 -11.86
CA ARG A 45 -10.53 -9.92 -10.62
C ARG A 45 -9.89 -11.17 -10.03
N LEU A 46 -9.55 -12.15 -10.86
CA LEU A 46 -8.86 -13.37 -10.43
C LEU A 46 -7.45 -13.05 -9.90
N LEU A 47 -6.71 -12.19 -10.60
CA LEU A 47 -5.39 -11.72 -10.16
C LEU A 47 -5.47 -10.99 -8.81
N GLN A 48 -6.50 -10.16 -8.62
CA GLN A 48 -6.73 -9.45 -7.36
C GLN A 48 -7.01 -10.43 -6.21
N GLN A 49 -7.86 -11.43 -6.43
CA GLN A 49 -8.15 -12.47 -5.43
C GLN A 49 -6.89 -13.28 -5.05
N GLN A 50 -6.11 -13.70 -6.06
CA GLN A 50 -4.86 -14.44 -5.84
C GLN A 50 -3.84 -13.59 -5.07
N THR A 51 -3.75 -12.29 -5.41
CA THR A 51 -2.86 -11.36 -4.73
C THR A 51 -3.25 -11.17 -3.26
N MET A 52 -4.54 -11.00 -2.96
CA MET A 52 -5.02 -10.89 -1.58
C MET A 52 -4.74 -12.16 -0.76
N MET A 53 -4.93 -13.34 -1.36
CA MET A 53 -4.60 -14.61 -0.68
C MET A 53 -3.10 -14.71 -0.36
N ARG A 54 -2.23 -14.40 -1.33
CA ARG A 54 -0.79 -14.39 -1.13
C ARG A 54 -0.38 -13.43 -0.01
N ASP A 55 -0.90 -12.22 -0.02
CA ASP A 55 -0.53 -11.20 0.97
C ASP A 55 -1.01 -11.60 2.38
N THR A 56 -2.17 -12.25 2.48
CA THR A 56 -2.66 -12.84 3.74
C THR A 56 -1.72 -13.94 4.25
N GLN A 57 -1.29 -14.85 3.38
CA GLN A 57 -0.35 -15.92 3.73
C GLN A 57 1.01 -15.38 4.19
N LEU A 58 1.52 -14.35 3.49
CA LEU A 58 2.75 -13.67 3.89
C LEU A 58 2.62 -13.04 5.28
N LEU A 59 1.52 -12.33 5.54
CA LEU A 59 1.25 -11.73 6.85
C LEU A 59 1.17 -12.79 7.95
N GLN A 60 0.46 -13.89 7.71
CA GLN A 60 0.39 -15.01 8.65
C GLN A 60 1.79 -15.59 8.93
N GLY A 61 2.61 -15.78 7.89
CA GLY A 61 4.00 -16.22 8.03
C GLY A 61 4.84 -15.29 8.91
N ILE A 62 4.76 -13.98 8.68
CA ILE A 62 5.45 -12.96 9.49
C ILE A 62 5.00 -13.04 10.96
N LEU A 63 3.69 -13.16 11.20
CA LEU A 63 3.14 -13.22 12.55
C LEU A 63 3.51 -14.51 13.30
N MET A 64 3.68 -15.63 12.60
CA MET A 64 4.23 -16.85 13.20
C MET A 64 5.70 -16.66 13.60
N ILE A 65 6.50 -15.98 12.78
CA ILE A 65 7.90 -15.66 13.13
C ILE A 65 7.96 -14.75 14.36
N HIS A 66 7.05 -13.78 14.47
CA HIS A 66 6.98 -12.93 15.67
C HIS A 66 6.73 -13.75 16.94
N HIS A 67 5.88 -14.77 16.84
CA HIS A 67 5.61 -15.69 17.94
C HIS A 67 6.84 -16.55 18.28
N ASP A 68 7.51 -17.13 17.27
CA ASP A 68 8.76 -17.91 17.45
C ASP A 68 9.87 -17.06 18.11
N ARG A 69 9.93 -15.78 17.76
CA ARG A 69 10.88 -14.82 18.34
C ARG A 69 10.41 -14.19 19.65
N ASN A 70 9.30 -14.66 20.23
CA ASN A 70 8.71 -14.14 21.48
C ASN A 70 8.50 -12.62 21.48
N MET A 71 8.18 -12.02 20.32
CA MET A 71 7.95 -10.57 20.21
C MET A 71 6.61 -10.13 20.82
N HIS A 72 5.68 -11.06 21.01
CA HIS A 72 4.44 -10.87 21.76
C HIS A 72 4.07 -12.17 22.48
N LYS A 73 3.18 -12.08 23.48
CA LYS A 73 2.72 -13.26 24.20
C LYS A 73 1.72 -14.08 23.35
N PRO A 74 1.65 -15.41 23.55
CA PRO A 74 0.58 -16.22 22.96
C PRO A 74 -0.79 -15.69 23.36
N GLY A 75 -1.70 -15.55 22.39
CA GLY A 75 -3.05 -15.01 22.60
C GLY A 75 -3.16 -13.48 22.57
N ASP A 76 -2.06 -12.72 22.51
CA ASP A 76 -2.15 -11.25 22.55
C ASP A 76 -2.48 -10.66 21.18
N GLN A 77 -1.93 -11.24 20.11
CA GLN A 77 -2.06 -10.73 18.75
C GLN A 77 -3.29 -11.29 18.01
N ILE A 78 -4.13 -10.39 17.47
CA ILE A 78 -5.46 -10.68 16.88
C ILE A 78 -5.40 -11.36 15.50
N LEU A 79 -4.25 -11.28 14.82
CA LEU A 79 -4.07 -11.83 13.46
C LEU A 79 -3.09 -13.00 13.39
N CYS A 80 -2.53 -13.41 14.54
CA CYS A 80 -1.55 -14.48 14.58
C CYS A 80 -2.29 -15.83 14.69
N PRO A 81 -2.14 -16.75 13.72
CA PRO A 81 -2.86 -18.03 13.74
C PRO A 81 -2.62 -18.84 15.02
N LEU A 82 -1.38 -18.83 15.51
CA LEU A 82 -0.99 -19.53 16.74
C LEU A 82 -1.66 -18.92 17.98
N CYS A 83 -1.85 -17.61 18.02
CA CYS A 83 -2.56 -16.95 19.12
C CYS A 83 -4.05 -17.28 19.11
N ASP A 84 -4.64 -17.43 17.93
CA ASP A 84 -6.06 -17.79 17.77
C ASP A 84 -6.30 -19.23 18.21
N GLU A 85 -5.43 -20.17 17.85
CA GLU A 85 -5.48 -21.57 18.35
C GLU A 85 -5.38 -21.63 19.88
N VAL A 86 -4.47 -20.84 20.48
CA VAL A 86 -4.34 -20.76 21.94
C VAL A 86 -5.61 -20.20 22.59
N LYS A 87 -6.24 -19.20 21.98
CA LYS A 87 -7.53 -18.65 22.45
C LYS A 87 -8.67 -19.64 22.34
N GLU A 88 -8.74 -20.42 21.27
CA GLU A 88 -9.78 -21.43 21.09
C GLU A 88 -9.61 -22.59 22.07
N ASN A 89 -8.39 -23.10 22.22
CA ASN A 89 -8.08 -24.17 23.16
C ASN A 89 -8.30 -23.75 24.63
N SER A 90 -7.93 -22.52 25.00
CA SER A 90 -8.16 -22.02 26.37
C SER A 90 -9.64 -21.77 26.68
N LYS A 91 -10.49 -21.51 25.68
CA LYS A 91 -11.95 -21.47 25.85
C LYS A 91 -12.57 -22.85 26.04
N LEU A 92 -11.99 -23.90 25.46
CA LEU A 92 -12.46 -25.28 25.61
C LEU A 92 -12.10 -25.88 26.98
N VAL A 93 -10.97 -25.46 27.58
CA VAL A 93 -10.52 -25.92 28.90
C VAL A 93 -11.30 -25.26 30.06
N ASN A 94 -11.90 -24.09 29.85
CA ASN A 94 -12.69 -23.36 30.86
C ASN A 94 -14.19 -23.69 30.85
N LYS A 95 -14.57 -24.83 30.28
CA LYS A 95 -15.95 -25.35 30.25
C LYS A 95 -16.02 -26.66 31.01
#